data_AF-A0A948ZT07-F1
#
_entry.id   AF-A0A948ZT07-F1
#
_cell.length_a   1.000
_cell.length_b   1.000
_cell.length_c   1.000
_cell.angle_alpha   90.00
_cell.angle_beta   90.00
_cell.angle_gamma   90.00
#
_symmetry.space_group_name_H-M   'P 1'
#
loop_
_entity.id
_entity.type
_entity.pdbx_description
1 polymer ?
#
loop_
_entity_poly.entity_id
_entity_poly.type
_entity_poly.pdbx_seq_one_letter_code
_entity_poly.pdbx_strand_id
1 'polypeptide(L)'
;MKAKSDLKEIRETETALNRNLYLICGFITLVTMGMIVIEFFSRGQFFPNHISLFYLGILIIYALHKELVRWLGRRKIERQGEYFVYAWIVLVTFLYIINFVSKDYYTHLAQGGPSGTLRDVSILTLEVLVVFMLTRCLKIVRLLIKEKKIKL
;
A
#
# COMPACT_ATOMS: atom_id res chain seq x y z
N MET A 1 -29.79 -25.41 8.85
CA MET A 1 -30.12 -24.47 7.77
C MET A 1 -29.75 -23.01 8.13
N LYS A 2 -30.05 -22.53 9.35
CA LYS A 2 -29.61 -21.20 9.88
C LYS A 2 -28.12 -20.86 9.72
N ALA A 3 -27.21 -21.76 10.12
CA ALA A 3 -25.77 -21.49 10.06
C ALA A 3 -25.20 -21.17 8.66
N LYS A 4 -25.84 -21.63 7.57
CA LYS A 4 -25.44 -21.28 6.19
C LYS A 4 -25.94 -19.89 5.78
N SER A 5 -27.04 -19.43 6.35
CA SER A 5 -27.61 -18.09 6.15
C SER A 5 -26.72 -17.03 6.80
N ASP A 6 -26.39 -17.24 8.07
CA ASP A 6 -25.60 -16.29 8.88
C ASP A 6 -24.19 -16.10 8.31
N LEU A 7 -23.57 -17.20 7.82
CA LEU A 7 -22.27 -17.15 7.12
C LEU A 7 -22.31 -16.38 5.80
N LYS A 8 -23.46 -16.37 5.11
CA LYS A 8 -23.63 -15.63 3.86
C LYS A 8 -23.76 -14.14 4.13
N GLU A 9 -24.52 -13.77 5.16
CA GLU A 9 -24.73 -12.38 5.58
C GLU A 9 -23.41 -11.74 6.05
N ILE A 10 -22.67 -12.40 6.94
CA ILE A 10 -21.33 -11.93 7.39
C ILE A 10 -20.42 -11.69 6.18
N ARG A 11 -20.40 -12.64 5.24
CA ARG A 11 -19.54 -12.54 4.05
C ARG A 11 -19.91 -11.37 3.15
N GLU A 12 -21.18 -11.03 3.03
CA GLU A 12 -21.64 -9.88 2.22
C GLU A 12 -21.24 -8.57 2.87
N THR A 13 -21.46 -8.41 4.17
CA THR A 13 -21.04 -7.25 4.96
C THR A 13 -19.54 -7.02 4.89
N GLU A 14 -18.75 -8.08 5.10
CA GLU A 14 -17.29 -8.02 5.05
C GLU A 14 -16.76 -7.64 3.66
N THR A 15 -17.43 -8.08 2.60
CA THR A 15 -17.07 -7.72 1.22
C THR A 15 -17.36 -6.25 0.93
N ALA A 16 -18.51 -5.74 1.40
CA ALA A 16 -18.86 -4.34 1.27
C ALA A 16 -17.87 -3.44 2.02
N LEU A 17 -17.49 -3.85 3.24
CA LEU A 17 -16.48 -3.15 4.04
C LEU A 17 -15.13 -3.12 3.32
N ASN A 18 -14.67 -4.25 2.77
CA ASN A 18 -13.43 -4.30 1.99
C ASN A 18 -13.45 -3.37 0.77
N ARG A 19 -14.61 -3.22 0.10
CA ARG A 19 -14.76 -2.29 -1.03
C ARG A 19 -14.60 -0.84 -0.58
N ASN A 20 -15.19 -0.46 0.54
CA ASN A 20 -15.06 0.89 1.10
C ASN A 20 -13.62 1.16 1.54
N LEU A 21 -12.98 0.20 2.22
CA LEU A 21 -11.57 0.30 2.60
C LEU A 21 -10.66 0.45 1.36
N TYR A 22 -10.93 -0.28 0.28
CA TYR A 22 -10.18 -0.13 -0.97
C TYR A 22 -10.27 1.29 -1.54
N LEU A 23 -11.47 1.89 -1.56
CA LEU A 23 -11.68 3.25 -2.05
C LEU A 23 -11.00 4.29 -1.15
N ILE A 24 -11.13 4.16 0.17
CA ILE A 24 -10.49 5.05 1.15
C ILE A 24 -8.97 4.96 1.01
N CYS A 25 -8.43 3.74 0.94
CA CYS A 25 -7.01 3.52 0.77
C CYS A 25 -6.52 4.10 -0.57
N GLY A 26 -7.25 3.89 -1.66
CA GLY A 26 -7.00 4.51 -2.97
C GLY A 26 -6.92 6.03 -2.91
N PHE A 27 -7.91 6.66 -2.28
CA PHE A 27 -7.96 8.11 -2.11
C PHE A 27 -6.76 8.63 -1.31
N ILE A 28 -6.46 8.01 -0.16
CA ILE A 28 -5.34 8.43 0.69
C ILE A 28 -4.01 8.20 -0.02
N THR A 29 -3.84 7.10 -0.77
CA THR A 29 -2.65 6.91 -1.61
C THR A 29 -2.47 8.06 -2.59
N LEU A 30 -3.53 8.47 -3.31
CA LEU A 30 -3.45 9.57 -4.26
C LEU A 30 -3.08 10.89 -3.59
N VAL A 31 -3.68 11.19 -2.43
CA VAL A 31 -3.35 12.39 -1.64
C VAL A 31 -1.88 12.37 -1.21
N THR A 32 -1.43 11.27 -0.62
CA THR A 32 -0.03 11.10 -0.16
C THR A 32 0.94 11.25 -1.33
N MET A 33 0.66 10.62 -2.47
CA MET A 33 1.49 10.76 -3.68
C MET A 33 1.53 12.21 -4.17
N GLY A 34 0.39 12.90 -4.21
CA GLY A 34 0.31 14.31 -4.60
C GLY A 34 1.14 15.20 -3.68
N MET A 35 1.05 14.99 -2.36
CA MET A 35 1.86 15.73 -1.39
C MET A 35 3.36 15.51 -1.61
N ILE A 36 3.80 14.27 -1.86
CA ILE A 36 5.21 13.96 -2.13
C ILE A 36 5.69 14.61 -3.43
N VAL A 37 4.86 14.61 -4.48
CA VAL A 37 5.19 15.28 -5.75
C VAL A 37 5.36 16.78 -5.52
N ILE A 38 4.45 17.42 -4.78
CA ILE A 38 4.55 18.84 -4.42
C ILE A 38 5.82 19.10 -3.61
N GLU A 39 6.10 18.26 -2.61
CA GLU A 39 7.29 18.39 -1.77
C GLU A 39 8.57 18.29 -2.60
N PHE A 40 8.65 17.32 -3.51
CA PHE A 40 9.78 17.12 -4.42
C PHE A 40 10.02 18.35 -5.29
N PHE A 41 9.00 18.87 -5.97
CA PHE A 41 9.13 20.07 -6.82
C PHE A 41 9.36 21.35 -6.01
N SER A 42 8.90 21.40 -4.76
CA SER A 42 9.16 22.52 -3.84
C SER A 42 10.59 22.53 -3.30
N ARG A 43 11.39 21.49 -3.56
CA ARG A 43 12.74 21.29 -2.99
C ARG A 43 12.72 21.35 -1.46
N GLY A 44 11.76 20.65 -0.85
CA GLY A 44 11.64 20.53 0.61
C GLY A 44 11.17 21.81 1.33
N GLN A 45 10.63 22.80 0.62
CA GLN A 45 10.01 23.98 1.24
C GLN A 45 8.54 23.76 1.66
N PHE A 46 7.94 22.67 1.21
CA PHE A 46 6.62 22.24 1.66
C PHE A 46 6.70 21.52 3.01
N PHE A 47 5.67 21.66 3.85
CA PHE A 47 5.67 21.12 5.22
C PHE A 47 5.98 19.61 5.26
N PRO A 48 6.78 19.15 6.25
CA PRO A 48 7.18 17.75 6.36
C PRO A 48 5.96 16.83 6.42
N ASN A 49 5.96 15.82 5.56
CA ASN A 49 4.80 15.00 5.32
C ASN A 49 4.65 13.90 6.40
N HIS A 50 4.06 14.26 7.55
CA HIS A 50 3.76 13.32 8.63
C HIS A 50 2.63 12.32 8.29
N ILE A 51 2.05 12.40 7.09
CA ILE A 51 0.96 11.52 6.65
C ILE A 51 1.44 10.08 6.41
N SER A 52 2.75 9.84 6.26
CA SER A 52 3.32 8.53 5.93
C SER A 52 2.90 7.43 6.92
N LEU A 53 2.96 7.71 8.23
CA LEU A 53 2.57 6.76 9.27
C LEU A 53 1.06 6.46 9.24
N PHE A 54 0.24 7.49 9.08
CA PHE A 54 -1.21 7.35 8.95
C PHE A 54 -1.59 6.53 7.71
N TYR A 55 -0.96 6.84 6.57
CA TYR A 55 -1.13 6.12 5.32
C TYR A 55 -0.75 4.64 5.45
N LEU A 56 0.42 4.34 6.04
CA LEU A 56 0.86 2.96 6.27
C LEU A 56 -0.10 2.19 7.17
N GLY A 57 -0.58 2.80 8.25
CA GLY A 57 -1.55 2.18 9.14
C GLY A 57 -2.83 1.76 8.40
N ILE A 58 -3.37 2.65 7.57
CA ILE A 58 -4.58 2.35 6.77
C ILE A 58 -4.30 1.27 5.73
N LEU A 59 -3.14 1.32 5.07
CA LEU A 59 -2.74 0.32 4.09
C LEU A 59 -2.61 -1.07 4.72
N ILE A 60 -2.03 -1.17 5.92
CA ILE A 60 -1.92 -2.42 6.68
C ILE A 60 -3.31 -2.95 7.04
N ILE A 61 -4.19 -2.09 7.56
CA ILE A 61 -5.57 -2.47 7.89
C ILE A 61 -6.28 -3.03 6.65
N TYR A 62 -6.20 -2.32 5.52
CA TYR A 62 -6.77 -2.79 4.26
C TYR A 62 -6.15 -4.12 3.79
N ALA A 63 -4.82 -4.26 3.85
CA ALA A 63 -4.11 -5.45 3.40
C ALA A 63 -4.50 -6.69 4.23
N LEU A 64 -4.62 -6.55 5.55
CA LEU A 64 -5.07 -7.60 6.46
C LEU A 64 -6.55 -7.95 6.22
N HIS A 65 -7.41 -6.93 6.12
CA HIS A 65 -8.85 -7.11 5.89
C HIS A 65 -9.13 -7.86 4.58
N LYS A 66 -8.41 -7.50 3.51
CA LYS A 66 -8.49 -8.17 2.22
C LYS A 66 -8.15 -9.66 2.33
N GLU A 67 -7.09 -10.04 3.03
CA GLU A 67 -6.75 -11.45 3.20
C GLU A 67 -7.81 -12.19 4.03
N LEU A 68 -8.39 -11.55 5.06
CA LEU A 68 -9.50 -12.12 5.83
C LEU A 68 -10.71 -12.44 4.92
N VAL A 69 -11.14 -11.48 4.10
CA VAL A 69 -12.24 -11.69 3.13
C VAL A 69 -11.90 -12.79 2.11
N ARG A 70 -10.63 -12.88 1.69
CA ARG A 70 -10.17 -13.95 0.80
C ARG A 70 -10.26 -15.32 1.48
N TRP A 71 -9.99 -15.37 2.77
CA TRP A 71 -10.06 -16.59 3.57
C TRP A 71 -11.50 -17.08 3.81
N LEU A 72 -12.48 -16.18 3.78
CA LEU A 72 -13.92 -16.46 3.72
C LEU A 72 -14.39 -16.99 2.35
N GLY A 73 -13.46 -17.24 1.42
CA GLY A 73 -13.71 -18.03 0.21
C GLY A 73 -14.22 -17.25 -1.00
N ARG A 74 -14.19 -15.91 -1.02
CA ARG A 74 -14.44 -15.15 -2.27
C ARG A 74 -13.16 -15.14 -3.12
N ARG A 75 -13.17 -15.87 -4.24
CA ARG A 75 -12.04 -15.92 -5.21
C ARG A 75 -11.89 -14.66 -6.08
N LYS A 76 -12.91 -13.79 -6.20
CA LYS A 76 -12.90 -12.67 -7.17
C LYS A 76 -12.05 -11.44 -6.80
N ILE A 77 -11.43 -11.36 -5.62
CA ILE A 77 -10.71 -10.14 -5.13
C ILE A 77 -9.21 -10.19 -5.48
N GLU A 78 -8.84 -10.81 -6.61
CA GLU A 78 -7.50 -11.40 -6.72
C GLU A 78 -6.36 -10.41 -7.01
N ARG A 79 -6.62 -9.15 -7.45
CA ARG A 79 -5.53 -8.23 -7.88
C ARG A 79 -5.55 -6.80 -7.36
N GLN A 80 -6.54 -6.37 -6.59
CA GLN A 80 -6.69 -4.95 -6.21
C GLN A 80 -5.53 -4.36 -5.38
N GLY A 81 -4.74 -5.20 -4.71
CA GLY A 81 -3.62 -4.74 -3.86
C GLY A 81 -2.35 -4.40 -4.64
N GLU A 82 -2.13 -5.06 -5.77
CA GLU A 82 -0.88 -4.94 -6.54
C GLU A 82 -0.76 -3.56 -7.20
N TYR A 83 -1.89 -2.94 -7.52
CA TYR A 83 -1.94 -1.58 -8.08
C TYR A 83 -1.29 -0.54 -7.17
N PHE A 84 -1.40 -0.68 -5.84
CA PHE A 84 -0.74 0.24 -4.92
C PHE A 84 0.77 0.13 -5.04
N VAL A 85 1.30 -1.10 -5.03
CA VAL A 85 2.74 -1.35 -5.20
C VAL A 85 3.23 -0.80 -6.53
N TYR A 86 2.53 -1.08 -7.62
CA TYR A 86 2.91 -0.58 -8.95
C TYR A 86 2.88 0.94 -9.03
N ALA A 87 1.85 1.59 -8.47
CA ALA A 87 1.76 3.04 -8.45
C ALA A 87 2.95 3.68 -7.68
N TRP A 88 3.35 3.10 -6.55
CA TRP A 88 4.51 3.59 -5.78
C TRP A 88 5.84 3.39 -6.52
N ILE A 89 6.05 2.21 -7.13
CA ILE A 89 7.25 1.95 -7.94
C ILE A 89 7.32 2.95 -9.11
N VAL A 90 6.22 3.12 -9.85
CA VAL A 90 6.17 4.06 -10.99
C VAL A 90 6.46 5.47 -10.54
N LEU A 91 5.86 5.93 -9.44
CA LEU A 91 6.10 7.26 -8.90
C LEU A 91 7.57 7.47 -8.54
N VAL A 92 8.16 6.58 -7.73
CA VAL A 92 9.56 6.72 -7.31
C VAL A 92 10.50 6.69 -8.50
N THR A 93 10.33 5.75 -9.42
CA THR A 93 11.14 5.68 -10.65
C THR A 93 11.03 6.98 -11.45
N PHE A 94 9.81 7.53 -11.58
CA PHE A 94 9.59 8.78 -12.29
C PHE A 94 10.31 9.96 -11.62
N LEU A 95 10.24 10.10 -10.29
CA LEU A 95 10.95 11.16 -9.55
C LEU A 95 12.48 11.02 -9.68
N TYR A 96 13.01 9.81 -9.65
CA TYR A 96 14.44 9.56 -9.88
C TYR A 96 14.89 9.96 -11.30
N ILE A 97 14.09 9.62 -12.32
CA ILE A 97 14.38 10.01 -13.71
C ILE A 97 14.40 11.53 -13.84
N ILE A 98 13.42 12.23 -13.25
CA ILE A 98 13.39 13.69 -13.26
C ILE A 98 14.64 14.27 -12.59
N ASN A 99 15.02 13.76 -11.42
CA ASN A 99 16.21 14.24 -10.72
C ASN A 99 17.49 14.02 -11.54
N PHE A 100 17.63 12.84 -12.15
CA PHE A 100 18.77 12.51 -13.01
C PHE A 100 18.88 13.43 -14.23
N VAL A 101 17.78 13.64 -14.96
CA VAL A 101 17.75 14.53 -16.13
C VAL A 101 17.99 15.99 -15.73
N SER A 102 17.57 16.37 -14.52
CA SER A 102 17.78 17.70 -13.94
C SER A 102 19.15 17.86 -13.29
N LYS A 103 20.08 16.91 -13.47
CA LYS A 103 21.44 16.95 -12.90
C LYS A 103 21.44 17.17 -11.39
N ASP A 104 20.63 16.39 -10.68
CA ASP A 104 20.54 16.41 -9.21
C ASP A 104 20.02 17.73 -8.62
N TYR A 105 19.32 18.54 -9.42
CA TYR A 105 18.74 19.82 -8.98
C TYR A 105 17.73 19.66 -7.83
N TYR A 106 16.91 18.60 -7.84
CA TYR A 106 15.86 18.39 -6.84
C TYR A 106 16.36 17.71 -5.56
N THR A 107 17.59 17.17 -5.58
CA THR A 107 18.29 16.65 -4.40
C THR A 107 18.80 17.74 -3.46
N HIS A 108 18.71 19.01 -3.86
CA HIS A 108 19.14 20.14 -3.04
C HIS A 108 17.95 20.99 -2.62
N LEU A 109 17.88 21.30 -1.32
CA LEU A 109 17.01 22.31 -0.75
C LEU A 109 17.26 23.66 -1.42
N ALA A 110 16.21 24.50 -1.50
CA ALA A 110 16.34 25.86 -2.02
C ALA A 110 17.40 26.72 -1.27
N GLN A 111 17.76 26.35 -0.04
CA GLN A 111 18.76 27.03 0.79
C GLN A 111 20.16 26.39 0.72
N GLY A 112 20.38 25.37 -0.12
CA GLY A 112 21.72 24.78 -0.36
C GLY A 112 22.08 23.53 0.45
N GLY A 113 21.13 22.92 1.18
CA GLY A 113 21.33 21.63 1.86
C GLY A 113 20.82 20.43 1.05
N PRO A 114 21.07 19.17 1.47
CA PRO A 114 20.48 17.99 0.84
C PRO A 114 18.98 17.83 1.17
N SER A 115 18.14 17.55 0.18
CA SER A 115 16.72 17.25 0.37
C SER A 115 16.52 15.79 0.80
N GLY A 116 15.69 15.54 1.81
CA GLY A 116 15.32 14.19 2.26
C GLY A 116 14.29 13.49 1.37
N THR A 117 13.53 14.23 0.55
CA THR A 117 12.30 13.75 -0.09
C THR A 117 12.47 12.49 -0.94
N LEU A 118 13.53 12.39 -1.77
CA LEU A 118 13.78 11.16 -2.57
C LEU A 118 14.12 9.94 -1.72
N ARG A 119 14.81 10.14 -0.60
CA ARG A 119 15.11 9.07 0.35
C ARG A 119 13.83 8.65 1.06
N ASP A 120 13.03 9.61 1.52
CA ASP A 120 11.82 9.36 2.29
C ASP A 120 10.75 8.65 1.45
N VAL A 121 10.54 9.08 0.19
CA VAL A 121 9.64 8.39 -0.73
C VAL A 121 10.12 6.96 -1.06
N SER A 122 11.42 6.74 -1.13
CA SER A 122 12.00 5.41 -1.36
C SER A 122 11.77 4.49 -0.16
N ILE A 123 11.97 5.00 1.06
CA ILE A 123 11.68 4.26 2.30
C ILE A 123 10.20 3.91 2.35
N LEU A 124 9.31 4.89 2.13
CA LEU A 124 7.87 4.67 2.14
C LEU A 124 7.42 3.63 1.10
N THR A 125 8.03 3.68 -0.09
CA THR A 125 7.77 2.69 -1.14
C THR A 125 8.20 1.30 -0.72
N LEU A 126 9.39 1.15 -0.13
CA LEU A 126 9.85 -0.13 0.41
C LEU A 126 8.92 -0.64 1.51
N GLU A 127 8.44 0.21 2.41
CA GLU A 127 7.48 -0.15 3.45
C GLU A 127 6.15 -0.66 2.84
N VAL A 128 5.63 0.03 1.81
CA VAL A 128 4.47 -0.44 1.04
C VAL A 128 4.73 -1.83 0.45
N LEU A 129 5.89 -2.04 -0.19
CA LEU A 129 6.26 -3.34 -0.75
C LEU A 129 6.29 -4.42 0.34
N VAL A 130 6.87 -4.12 1.50
CA VAL A 130 6.95 -5.04 2.64
C VAL A 130 5.56 -5.44 3.12
N VAL A 131 4.62 -4.50 3.25
CA VAL A 131 3.23 -4.80 3.63
C VAL A 131 2.62 -5.84 2.69
N PHE A 132 2.76 -5.65 1.37
CA PHE A 132 2.21 -6.60 0.40
C PHE A 132 2.97 -7.93 0.34
N MET A 133 4.30 -7.92 0.51
CA MET A 133 5.10 -9.15 0.58
C MET A 133 4.73 -9.98 1.81
N LEU A 134 4.54 -9.36 2.97
CA LEU A 134 4.10 -10.03 4.19
C LEU A 134 2.72 -10.70 3.99
N THR A 135 1.76 -10.02 3.35
CA THR A 135 0.47 -10.65 3.04
C THR A 135 0.59 -11.86 2.10
N ARG A 136 1.52 -11.82 1.14
CA ARG A 136 1.84 -12.98 0.28
C ARG A 136 2.49 -14.12 1.07
N CYS A 137 3.41 -13.83 1.99
CA CYS A 137 4.01 -14.84 2.86
C CYS A 137 2.95 -15.52 3.75
N LEU A 138 2.01 -14.75 4.32
CA LEU A 138 0.89 -15.30 5.10
C LEU A 138 0.04 -16.28 4.29
N LYS A 139 -0.19 -16.00 2.99
CA LYS A 139 -0.87 -16.92 2.08
C LYS A 139 -0.11 -18.23 1.93
N ILE A 140 1.21 -18.19 1.72
CA ILE A 140 2.06 -19.39 1.56
C ILE A 140 2.05 -20.22 2.84
N VAL A 141 2.26 -19.59 4.00
CA VAL A 141 2.22 -20.26 5.31
C VAL A 141 0.89 -20.97 5.51
N ARG A 142 -0.23 -20.32 5.18
CA ARG A 142 -1.56 -20.94 5.28
C ARG A 142 -1.73 -22.16 4.38
N LEU A 143 -1.16 -22.13 3.16
CA LEU A 143 -1.20 -23.29 2.25
C LEU A 143 -0.39 -24.46 2.82
N LEU A 144 0.81 -24.19 3.34
CA LEU A 144 1.66 -25.21 3.97
C LEU A 144 0.98 -25.85 5.20
N ILE A 145 0.27 -25.07 6.02
CA ILE A 145 -0.50 -25.59 7.16
C ILE A 145 -1.64 -26.50 6.69
N LYS A 146 -2.33 -26.14 5.60
CA LYS A 146 -3.39 -26.98 5.03
C LYS A 146 -2.85 -28.30 4.50
N GLU A 147 -1.72 -28.28 3.79
CA GLU A 147 -1.09 -29.50 3.27
C GLU A 147 -0.58 -30.42 4.38
N LYS A 148 0.01 -29.87 5.45
CA LYS A 148 0.42 -30.67 6.62
C LYS A 148 -0.77 -31.31 7.35
N LYS A 149 -1.93 -30.65 7.40
CA LYS A 149 -3.16 -31.22 8.00
C LYS A 149 -3.82 -32.33 7.17
N ILE A 150 -3.44 -32.50 5.90
CA ILE A 150 -3.96 -33.58 5.03
C ILE A 150 -3.09 -34.84 5.13
N LYS A 151 -1.89 -34.74 5.73
CA LYS A 151 -0.94 -35.86 5.90
C LYS A 151 -0.96 -36.51 7.29
N LEU A 152 -1.99 -36.25 8.10
CA LEU A 152 -2.28 -36.84 9.42
C LEU A 152 -3.69 -37.40 9.41
#